data_AF-A0A947U5A9-F1
#
_entry.id   AF-A0A947U5A9-F1
#
_cell.length_a   1.000
_cell.length_b   1.000
_cell.length_c   1.000
_cell.angle_alpha   90.00
_cell.angle_beta   90.00
_cell.angle_gamma   90.00
#
_symmetry.space_group_name_H-M   'P 1'
#
loop_
_entity.id
_entity.type
_entity.pdbx_description
1 polymer ?
#
loop_
_entity_poly.entity_id
_entity_poly.type
_entity_poly.pdbx_seq_one_letter_code
_entity_poly.pdbx_strand_id
1 'polypeptide(L)'
;MSIKLRARQLGQGMTEYIIIVALIAISAIVVYNLFGSTVREQVGDMAAELGGGEATQAAATTGGEAQTAAGAKHNLSSFKQDERK
;
A
#
# COMPACT_ATOMS: atom_id res chain seq x y z
N MET A 1 2.22 38.87 -32.58
CA MET A 1 1.92 37.44 -32.38
C MET A 1 1.39 37.28 -30.96
N SER A 2 0.07 37.19 -30.80
CA SER A 2 -0.57 37.25 -29.49
C SER A 2 -0.41 35.91 -28.74
N ILE A 3 0.35 35.93 -27.65
CA ILE A 3 0.46 34.80 -26.72
C ILE A 3 -0.87 34.70 -25.98
N LYS A 4 -1.70 33.72 -26.35
CA LYS A 4 -2.89 33.37 -25.58
C LYS A 4 -2.43 32.73 -24.27
N LEU A 5 -2.48 33.47 -23.16
CA LEU A 5 -2.38 32.87 -21.82
C LEU A 5 -3.52 31.86 -21.69
N ARG A 6 -3.19 30.58 -21.49
CA ARG A 6 -4.18 29.57 -21.12
C ARG A 6 -4.84 30.05 -19.83
N ALA A 7 -6.15 30.27 -19.88
CA ALA A 7 -6.94 30.59 -18.70
C ALA A 7 -6.68 29.50 -17.65
N ARG A 8 -6.10 29.89 -16.51
CA ARG A 8 -5.90 29.00 -15.36
C ARG A 8 -7.29 28.54 -14.93
N GLN A 9 -7.57 27.25 -15.09
CA GLN A 9 -8.83 26.64 -14.68
C GLN A 9 -8.99 26.84 -13.17
N LEU A 10 -9.86 27.78 -12.78
CA LEU A 10 -10.30 27.96 -11.41
C LEU A 10 -11.07 26.69 -11.03
N GLY A 11 -10.46 25.85 -10.20
CA GLY A 11 -10.97 24.53 -9.81
C GLY A 11 -10.01 23.36 -10.08
N GLN A 12 -8.96 23.56 -10.88
CA GLN A 12 -7.96 22.52 -11.21
C GLN A 12 -7.11 22.09 -10.00
N GLY A 13 -7.08 22.88 -8.92
CA GLY A 13 -6.36 22.52 -7.70
C GLY A 13 -7.15 21.56 -6.81
N MET A 14 -8.27 22.04 -6.25
CA MET A 14 -8.89 21.40 -5.09
C MET A 14 -9.39 19.96 -5.37
N THR A 15 -10.11 19.74 -6.47
CA THR A 15 -10.69 18.41 -6.75
C THR A 15 -9.65 17.40 -7.21
N GLU A 16 -8.63 17.84 -7.95
CA GLU A 16 -7.52 16.97 -8.39
C GLU A 16 -6.65 16.54 -7.20
N TYR A 17 -6.36 17.48 -6.28
CA TYR A 17 -5.66 17.16 -5.04
C TYR A 17 -6.45 16.18 -4.17
N ILE A 18 -7.77 16.32 -4.05
CA ILE A 18 -8.60 15.38 -3.29
C ILE A 18 -8.50 13.97 -3.86
N ILE A 19 -8.53 13.81 -5.19
CA ILE A 19 -8.40 12.50 -5.83
C ILE A 19 -7.02 11.90 -5.60
N ILE A 20 -5.94 12.68 -5.76
CA ILE A 20 -4.56 12.20 -5.53
C ILE A 20 -4.37 11.79 -4.06
N VAL A 21 -4.83 12.62 -3.12
CA VAL A 21 -4.73 12.33 -1.68
C VAL A 21 -5.51 11.06 -1.32
N ALA A 22 -6.71 10.86 -1.88
CA ALA A 22 -7.49 9.64 -1.68
C ALA A 22 -6.75 8.39 -2.16
N LEU A 23 -6.09 8.46 -3.33
CA LEU A 23 -5.29 7.33 -3.86
C LEU A 23 -4.08 7.01 -2.98
N ILE A 24 -3.38 8.04 -2.47
CA ILE A 24 -2.25 7.85 -1.55
C ILE A 24 -2.73 7.23 -0.24
N ALA A 25 -3.85 7.70 0.33
CA ALA A 25 -4.40 7.19 1.57
C ALA A 25 -4.76 5.69 1.47
N ILE A 26 -5.42 5.28 0.38
CA ILE A 26 -5.75 3.87 0.14
C ILE A 26 -4.47 3.03 0.00
N SER A 27 -3.48 3.51 -0.73
CA SER A 27 -2.19 2.83 -0.90
C SER A 27 -1.44 2.68 0.43
N ALA A 28 -1.49 3.71 1.28
CA ALA A 28 -0.83 3.71 2.58
C ALA A 28 -1.43 2.64 3.52
N ILE A 29 -2.75 2.45 3.53
CA ILE A 29 -3.40 1.41 4.35
C ILE A 29 -2.85 0.02 4.00
N VAL A 30 -2.69 -0.27 2.71
CA VAL A 30 -2.17 -1.57 2.25
C VAL A 30 -0.71 -1.74 2.64
N VAL A 31 0.12 -0.72 2.36
CA VAL A 31 1.57 -0.77 2.66
C VAL A 31 1.82 -0.89 4.15
N TYR A 32 1.10 -0.15 5.00
CA TYR A 32 1.32 -0.20 6.46
C TYR A 32 0.97 -1.56 7.07
N ASN A 33 -0.12 -2.19 6.63
CA ASN A 33 -0.49 -3.52 7.13
C ASN A 33 0.56 -4.57 6.75
N LEU A 34 0.97 -4.56 5.48
CA LEU A 34 1.84 -5.57 4.90
C LEU A 34 3.32 -5.39 5.29
N PHE A 35 3.80 -4.15 5.30
CA PHE A 35 5.15 -3.85 5.74
C PHE A 35 5.29 -4.03 7.26
N GLY A 36 4.25 -3.68 8.02
CA GLY A 36 4.22 -3.85 9.47
C GLY A 36 4.30 -5.32 9.92
N SER A 37 3.61 -6.23 9.23
CA SER A 37 3.74 -7.67 9.47
C SER A 37 5.13 -8.19 9.10
N THR A 38 5.63 -7.80 7.92
CA THR A 38 6.96 -8.23 7.43
C THR A 38 8.09 -7.84 8.39
N VAL A 39 8.11 -6.58 8.83
CA VAL A 39 9.14 -6.09 9.78
C VAL A 39 9.02 -6.81 11.12
N ARG A 40 7.80 -7.02 11.61
CA ARG A 40 7.57 -7.74 12.88
C ARG A 40 8.06 -9.18 12.81
N GLU A 41 7.81 -9.88 11.71
CA GLU A 41 8.29 -11.25 11.50
C GLU A 41 9.80 -11.32 11.40
N GLN A 42 10.43 -10.46 10.59
CA GLN A 42 11.89 -10.41 10.50
C GLN A 42 12.56 -10.12 11.85
N VAL A 43 11.99 -9.20 12.64
CA VAL A 43 12.49 -8.90 14.00
C VAL A 43 12.28 -10.09 14.94
N GLY A 44 11.16 -10.81 14.80
CA GLY A 44 10.89 -12.04 15.55
C GLY A 44 11.88 -13.14 15.22
N ASP A 45 12.18 -13.35 13.94
CA ASP A 45 13.14 -14.35 13.46
C ASP A 45 14.56 -14.02 13.94
N MET A 46 14.99 -12.76 13.84
CA MET A 46 16.28 -12.32 14.37
C MET A 46 16.37 -12.50 15.90
N ALA A 47 15.30 -12.21 16.64
CA ALA A 47 15.25 -12.42 18.08
C ALA A 47 15.30 -13.91 18.44
N ALA A 48 14.66 -14.77 17.65
CA ALA A 48 14.71 -16.22 17.82
C ALA A 48 16.12 -16.76 17.57
N GLU A 49 16.80 -16.34 16.49
CA GLU A 49 18.19 -16.71 16.21
C GLU A 49 19.15 -16.22 17.29
N LEU A 50 19.02 -14.98 17.76
CA LEU A 50 19.82 -14.44 18.87
C LEU A 50 19.55 -15.19 20.19
N GLY A 51 18.34 -15.71 20.38
CA GLY A 51 17.96 -16.55 21.51
C GLY A 51 18.40 -18.01 21.39
N GLY A 52 19.01 -18.41 20.26
CA GLY A 52 19.46 -19.78 19.99
C GLY A 52 18.39 -20.72 19.44
N GLY A 53 17.24 -20.19 19.00
CA GLY A 53 16.20 -20.92 18.28
C GLY A 53 16.39 -20.87 16.75
N GLU A 54 15.68 -21.74 16.02
CA GLU A 54 15.66 -21.69 14.55
C GLU A 54 14.72 -20.57 14.06
N ALA A 55 15.22 -19.71 13.16
CA ALA A 55 14.37 -18.80 12.39
C ALA A 55 13.45 -19.63 11.48
N THR A 56 12.15 -19.42 11.62
CA THR A 56 11.20 -19.89 10.61
C THR A 56 11.31 -18.94 9.42
N GLN A 57 11.49 -19.42 8.19
CA GLN A 57 11.63 -18.59 6.97
C GLN A 57 10.35 -17.78 6.60
N ALA A 58 9.53 -17.41 7.59
CA ALA A 58 8.28 -16.67 7.46
C ALA A 58 8.49 -15.35 6.73
N ALA A 59 9.59 -14.63 7.02
CA ALA A 59 9.92 -13.37 6.36
C ALA A 59 10.02 -13.47 4.82
N ALA A 60 10.51 -14.58 4.28
CA ALA A 60 10.61 -14.78 2.83
C ALA A 60 9.23 -15.02 2.20
N THR A 61 8.38 -15.79 2.88
CA THR A 61 6.99 -16.06 2.48
C THR A 61 6.16 -14.78 2.49
N THR A 62 6.20 -14.02 3.58
CA THR A 62 5.48 -12.75 3.72
C THR A 62 5.98 -11.70 2.73
N GLY A 63 7.29 -11.66 2.45
CA GLY A 63 7.85 -10.81 1.39
C GLY A 63 7.32 -11.14 -0.01
N GLY A 64 7.14 -12.43 -0.33
CA GLY A 64 6.54 -12.88 -1.58
C GLY A 64 5.04 -12.55 -1.69
N GLU A 65 4.29 -12.73 -0.60
CA GLU A 65 2.89 -12.31 -0.51
C GLU A 65 2.75 -10.79 -0.66
N ALA A 66 3.69 -10.04 -0.07
CA ALA A 66 3.73 -8.59 -0.17
C ALA A 66 3.95 -8.10 -1.61
N GLN A 67 4.89 -8.71 -2.32
CA GLN A 67 5.14 -8.42 -3.73
C GLN A 67 3.96 -8.80 -4.61
N THR A 68 3.29 -9.92 -4.30
CA THR A 68 2.08 -10.36 -5.00
C THR A 68 0.92 -9.38 -4.78
N ALA A 69 0.69 -8.95 -3.54
CA ALA A 69 -0.33 -7.96 -3.19
C ALA A 69 -0.04 -6.58 -3.78
N ALA A 70 1.22 -6.16 -3.83
CA ALA A 70 1.64 -4.93 -4.49
C ALA A 70 1.44 -4.99 -6.02
N GLY A 71 1.61 -6.17 -6.63
CA GLY A 71 1.33 -6.42 -8.04
C GLY A 71 -0.16 -6.57 -8.37
N ALA A 72 -1.00 -6.89 -7.36
CA ALA A 72 -2.43 -7.06 -7.52
C ALA A 72 -3.11 -5.70 -7.77
N LYS A 73 -3.64 -5.51 -8.97
CA LYS A 73 -4.39 -4.30 -9.33
C LYS A 73 -5.80 -4.36 -8.73
N HIS A 74 -5.97 -3.78 -7.55
CA HIS A 74 -7.29 -3.60 -6.94
C HIS A 74 -8.06 -2.48 -7.66
N ASN A 75 -9.18 -2.85 -8.29
CA ASN A 75 -10.13 -1.93 -8.91
C ASN A 75 -11.41 -1.86 -8.04
N LEU A 76 -12.33 -0.94 -8.35
CA LEU A 76 -13.57 -0.75 -7.57
C LEU A 76 -14.39 -2.05 -7.40
N SER A 77 -14.30 -2.98 -8.35
CA SER A 77 -14.96 -4.30 -8.24
C SER A 77 -14.32 -5.23 -7.22
N SER A 78 -13.06 -5.01 -6.84
CA SER A 78 -12.34 -5.80 -5.84
C SER A 78 -12.79 -5.52 -4.39
N PHE A 79 -13.58 -4.45 -4.18
CA PHE A 79 -14.06 -4.04 -2.85
C PHE A 79 -15.50 -4.48 -2.55
N LYS A 80 -16.03 -5.50 -3.25
CA LYS A 80 -17.28 -6.11 -2.81
C LYS A 80 -17.05 -6.76 -1.45
N GLN A 81 -17.39 -6.05 -0.39
CA GLN A 81 -17.51 -6.60 0.95
C GLN A 81 -18.44 -7.79 0.84
N ASP A 82 -17.94 -8.95 1.26
CA ASP A 82 -18.75 -10.13 1.45
C ASP A 82 -19.74 -9.78 2.58
N GLU A 83 -20.92 -9.30 2.20
CA GLU A 83 -22.00 -9.05 3.12
C GLU A 83 -22.41 -10.41 3.69
N ARG A 84 -21.84 -10.74 4.85
CA ARG A 84 -22.25 -11.91 5.61
C ARG A 84 -23.75 -11.81 5.84
N LYS A 85 -24.48 -12.74 5.21
CA LYS A 85 -25.90 -12.99 5.45
C LYS A 85 -26.14 -13.52 6.85
#